data_AF-A0A6J6SMN2-F1
#
_entry.id   AF-A0A6J6SMN2-F1
#
_cell.length_a   1.000
_cell.length_b   1.000
_cell.length_c   1.000
_cell.angle_alpha   90.00
_cell.angle_beta   90.00
_cell.angle_gamma   90.00
#
_symmetry.space_group_name_H-M   'P 1'
#
loop_
_entity.id
_entity.type
_entity.pdbx_description
1 polymer ?
#
loop_
_entity_poly.entity_id
_entity_poly.type
_entity_poly.pdbx_seq_one_letter_code
_entity_poly.pdbx_strand_id
1 'polypeptide(L)'
;MTSRPFTRQSTVAELATTAPGRAFKAMILRQLPPTQTEKERRELEEMTLNFPLETLVELSEGKLTWGIADSLVDLANRQPHRVAGRAAGAGVGALKKVAGKVRR
;
A
#
# COMPACT_ATOMS: atom_id res chain seq x y z
N MET A 1 6.80 -11.32 22.54
CA MET A 1 6.40 -10.02 21.97
C MET A 1 5.08 -10.20 21.24
N THR A 2 3.96 -9.79 21.85
CA THR A 2 2.65 -9.74 21.19
C THR A 2 2.72 -8.70 20.08
N SER A 3 2.94 -9.13 18.84
CA SER A 3 2.98 -8.23 17.69
C SER A 3 1.61 -7.58 17.55
N ARG A 4 1.55 -6.25 17.72
CA ARG A 4 0.34 -5.49 17.40
C ARG A 4 -0.01 -5.75 15.93
N PRO A 5 -1.30 -5.94 15.59
CA PRO A 5 -1.69 -6.06 14.20
C PRO A 5 -1.33 -4.78 13.45
N PHE A 6 -0.82 -4.92 12.22
CA PHE A 6 -0.52 -3.79 11.37
C PHE A 6 -1.82 -3.07 11.00
N THR A 7 -1.76 -1.74 10.86
CA THR A 7 -2.89 -0.88 10.49
C THR A 7 -2.47 0.13 9.44
N ARG A 8 -3.40 0.98 8.98
CA ARG A 8 -3.10 2.10 8.07
C ARG A 8 -2.15 3.15 8.67
N GLN A 9 -2.07 3.18 10.00
CA GLN A 9 -1.13 4.02 10.75
C GLN A 9 0.27 3.41 10.86
N SER A 10 0.42 2.12 10.51
CA SER A 10 1.73 1.48 10.50
C SER A 10 2.59 2.06 9.40
N THR A 11 3.87 2.25 9.72
CA THR A 11 4.84 2.80 8.77
C THR A 11 5.31 1.73 7.80
N VAL A 12 5.86 2.15 6.67
CA VAL A 12 6.45 1.21 5.70
C VAL A 12 7.62 0.45 6.30
N ALA A 13 8.42 1.11 7.15
CA ALA A 13 9.49 0.48 7.90
C ALA A 13 8.98 -0.66 8.81
N GLU A 14 7.86 -0.45 9.51
CA GLU A 14 7.23 -1.49 10.34
C GLU A 14 6.73 -2.67 9.49
N LEU A 15 6.05 -2.37 8.38
CA LEU A 15 5.53 -3.38 7.47
C LEU A 15 6.65 -4.18 6.78
N ALA A 16 7.81 -3.57 6.53
CA ALA A 16 8.97 -4.21 5.91
C ALA A 16 9.57 -5.36 6.74
N THR A 17 9.13 -5.56 7.97
CA THR A 17 9.40 -6.80 8.72
C THR A 17 8.77 -8.04 8.04
N THR A 18 7.69 -7.85 7.28
CA THR A 18 6.96 -8.88 6.54
C THR A 18 7.37 -8.96 5.06
N ALA A 19 7.22 -10.12 4.42
CA ALA A 19 7.47 -10.28 2.99
C ALA A 19 6.69 -9.28 2.08
N PRO A 20 5.36 -9.08 2.24
CA PRO A 20 4.62 -8.11 1.44
C PRO A 20 5.07 -6.67 1.70
N GLY A 21 5.41 -6.31 2.93
CA GLY A 21 5.96 -4.98 3.23
C GLY A 21 7.35 -4.73 2.65
N ARG A 22 8.20 -5.77 2.53
CA ARG A 22 9.50 -5.64 1.83
C ARG A 22 9.31 -5.37 0.33
N ALA A 23 8.38 -6.07 -0.30
CA ALA A 23 8.05 -5.83 -1.69
C ALA A 23 7.52 -4.40 -1.90
N PHE A 24 6.65 -3.95 -1.00
CA PHE A 24 6.12 -2.59 -1.02
C PHE A 24 7.20 -1.52 -0.83
N LYS A 25 8.10 -1.71 0.15
CA LYS A 25 9.30 -0.88 0.33
C LYS A 25 10.11 -0.77 -0.95
N ALA A 26 10.43 -1.90 -1.59
CA ALA A 26 11.20 -1.91 -2.83
C ALA A 26 10.49 -1.16 -3.96
N MET A 27 9.17 -1.26 -4.05
CA MET A 27 8.36 -0.52 -5.03
C MET A 27 8.43 0.99 -4.80
N ILE A 28 8.26 1.46 -3.56
CA ILE A 28 8.34 2.90 -3.24
C ILE A 28 9.73 3.44 -3.53
N LEU A 29 10.78 2.75 -3.07
CA LEU A 29 12.16 3.18 -3.27
C LEU A 29 12.54 3.27 -4.75
N ARG A 30 11.91 2.45 -5.60
CA ARG A 30 12.07 2.50 -7.06
C ARG A 30 11.32 3.66 -7.73
N GLN A 31 10.29 4.20 -7.08
CA GLN A 31 9.53 5.35 -7.55
C GLN A 31 10.06 6.68 -7.03
N LEU A 32 10.97 6.67 -6.04
CA LEU A 32 11.59 7.89 -5.55
C LEU A 32 12.39 8.60 -6.65
N PRO A 33 12.34 9.95 -6.68
CA PRO A 33 13.12 10.70 -7.65
C PRO A 33 14.62 10.45 -7.45
N PRO A 34 15.41 10.41 -8.53
CA PRO A 34 16.86 10.26 -8.42
C PRO A 34 17.45 11.47 -7.71
N THR A 35 18.19 11.24 -6.63
CA THR A 35 18.94 12.26 -5.89
C THR A 35 20.37 12.37 -6.43
N GLN A 36 21.01 13.52 -6.23
CA GLN A 36 22.37 13.76 -6.74
C GLN A 36 23.43 13.15 -5.84
N THR A 37 23.14 12.99 -4.54
CA THR A 37 24.06 12.41 -3.56
C THR A 37 23.47 11.18 -2.87
N GLU A 38 24.34 10.25 -2.47
CA GLU A 38 23.97 9.06 -1.69
C GLU A 38 23.45 9.42 -0.29
N LYS A 39 23.91 10.54 0.27
CA LYS A 39 23.43 11.03 1.57
C LYS A 39 21.98 11.52 1.49
N GLU A 40 21.67 12.36 0.50
CA GLU A 40 20.29 12.81 0.23
C GLU A 40 19.38 11.62 -0.11
N ARG A 41 19.93 10.62 -0.83
CA ARG A 41 19.20 9.40 -1.15
C ARG A 41 18.75 8.73 0.15
N ARG A 42 19.68 8.43 1.05
CA ARG A 42 19.38 7.77 2.33
C ARG A 42 18.42 8.56 3.20
N GLU A 43 18.60 9.88 3.30
CA GLU A 43 17.69 10.74 4.06
C GLU A 43 16.27 10.68 3.48
N LEU A 44 16.14 10.77 2.15
CA LEU A 44 14.83 10.65 1.48
C LEU A 44 14.22 9.26 1.66
N GLU A 45 15.02 8.20 1.56
CA GLU A 45 14.57 6.83 1.83
C GLU A 45 14.06 6.69 3.27
N GLU A 46 14.83 7.13 4.27
CA GLU A 46 14.44 7.06 5.68
C GLU A 46 13.17 7.86 5.97
N MET A 47 13.08 9.10 5.47
CA MET A 47 11.88 9.92 5.61
C MET A 47 10.66 9.24 5.00
N THR A 48 10.80 8.72 3.78
CA THR A 48 9.69 8.08 3.06
C THR A 48 9.22 6.80 3.75
N LEU A 49 10.15 6.01 4.29
CA LEU A 49 9.83 4.74 4.95
C LEU A 49 9.17 4.92 6.32
N ASN A 50 9.38 6.07 6.94
CA ASN A 50 8.76 6.43 8.22
C ASN A 50 7.35 7.02 8.05
N PHE A 51 6.88 7.28 6.83
CA PHE A 51 5.50 7.69 6.63
C PHE A 51 4.51 6.56 6.91
N PRO A 52 3.37 6.87 7.58
CA PRO A 52 2.22 5.98 7.62
C PRO A 52 1.72 5.65 6.21
N LEU A 53 1.14 4.46 6.04
CA LEU A 53 0.51 4.08 4.76
C LEU A 53 -0.58 5.07 4.33
N GLU A 54 -1.37 5.58 5.27
CA GLU A 54 -2.38 6.60 5.00
C GLU A 54 -1.79 7.84 4.33
N THR A 55 -0.73 8.40 4.92
CA THR A 55 -0.03 9.57 4.37
C THR A 55 0.51 9.28 2.98
N LEU A 56 1.03 8.07 2.75
CA LEU A 56 1.49 7.68 1.40
C LEU A 56 0.33 7.59 0.40
N VAL A 57 -0.85 7.10 0.79
CA VAL A 57 -2.03 7.06 -0.09
C VAL A 57 -2.46 8.47 -0.48
N GLU A 58 -2.50 9.39 0.50
CA GLU A 58 -2.87 10.78 0.28
C GLU A 58 -1.88 11.51 -0.64
N LEU A 59 -0.58 11.31 -0.43
CA LEU A 59 0.48 11.92 -1.25
C LEU A 59 0.63 11.29 -2.63
N SER A 60 0.09 10.09 -2.86
CA SER A 60 0.30 9.34 -4.10
C SER A 60 -0.51 9.86 -5.29
N GLU A 61 -1.37 10.86 -5.10
CA GLU A 61 -2.24 11.43 -6.15
C GLU A 61 -3.03 10.34 -6.91
N GLY A 62 -3.41 9.26 -6.22
CA GLY A 62 -4.15 8.13 -6.80
C GLY A 62 -3.31 6.99 -7.39
N LYS A 63 -1.97 7.06 -7.40
CA LYS A 63 -1.11 5.91 -7.80
C LYS A 63 -1.15 4.80 -6.75
N LEU A 64 -1.25 5.16 -5.48
CA LEU A 64 -1.53 4.28 -4.35
C LEU A 64 -2.98 4.49 -3.93
N THR A 65 -3.81 3.45 -4.03
CA THR A 65 -5.21 3.51 -3.61
C THR A 65 -5.39 2.91 -2.22
N TRP A 66 -6.45 3.32 -1.51
CA TRP A 66 -6.85 2.72 -0.24
C TRP A 66 -7.01 1.19 -0.32
N GLY A 67 -7.45 0.67 -1.48
CA GLY A 67 -7.54 -0.78 -1.69
C GLY A 67 -6.17 -1.48 -1.69
N ILE A 68 -5.12 -0.84 -2.21
CA ILE A 68 -3.75 -1.37 -2.16
C ILE A 68 -3.21 -1.33 -0.73
N ALA A 69 -3.40 -0.21 -0.02
CA ALA A 69 -2.97 -0.07 1.37
C ALA A 69 -3.66 -1.09 2.28
N ASP A 70 -4.97 -1.27 2.14
CA ASP A 70 -5.73 -2.27 2.91
C ASP A 70 -5.30 -3.69 2.58
N SER A 71 -5.03 -3.99 1.30
CA SER A 71 -4.54 -5.31 0.88
C SER A 71 -3.15 -5.60 1.45
N LEU A 72 -2.29 -4.58 1.49
CA LEU A 72 -0.97 -4.69 2.09
C LEU A 72 -1.05 -4.98 3.59
N VAL A 73 -1.92 -4.29 4.31
CA VAL A 73 -2.19 -4.51 5.74
C VAL A 73 -2.75 -5.92 5.98
N ASP A 74 -3.73 -6.35 5.19
CA ASP A 74 -4.31 -7.69 5.28
C ASP A 74 -3.24 -8.78 5.03
N LEU A 75 -2.37 -8.60 4.04
CA LEU A 75 -1.28 -9.52 3.73
C LEU A 75 -0.20 -9.53 4.83
N ALA A 76 0.17 -8.36 5.36
CA ALA A 76 1.13 -8.24 6.46
C ALA A 76 0.61 -8.93 7.74
N ASN A 77 -0.71 -8.88 7.97
CA ASN A 77 -1.39 -9.58 9.06
C ASN A 77 -1.69 -11.07 8.78
N ARG A 78 -1.21 -11.63 7.66
CA ARG A 78 -1.50 -13.02 7.22
C ARG A 78 -3.00 -13.33 7.09
N GLN A 79 -3.80 -12.35 6.67
CA GLN A 79 -5.24 -12.47 6.41
C GLN A 79 -5.58 -12.36 4.90
N PRO A 80 -5.03 -13.22 4.03
CA PRO A 80 -5.22 -13.11 2.57
C PRO A 80 -6.68 -13.30 2.12
N HIS A 81 -7.51 -13.97 2.93
CA HIS A 81 -8.94 -14.18 2.68
C HIS A 81 -9.74 -12.86 2.64
N ARG A 82 -9.29 -11.81 3.35
CA ARG A 82 -9.93 -10.49 3.33
C ARG A 82 -9.63 -9.70 2.05
N VAL A 83 -8.45 -9.92 1.46
CA VAL A 83 -8.06 -9.36 0.16
C VAL A 83 -8.95 -9.94 -0.95
N ALA A 84 -9.18 -11.25 -0.95
CA ALA A 84 -10.05 -11.93 -1.91
C ALA A 84 -11.51 -11.44 -1.81
N GLY A 85 -12.03 -11.26 -0.60
CA GLY A 85 -13.37 -10.71 -0.37
C GLY A 85 -13.54 -9.28 -0.89
N ARG A 86 -12.51 -8.43 -0.73
CA ARG A 86 -12.51 -7.05 -1.26
C ARG A 86 -12.32 -6.98 -2.78
N ALA A 87 -11.46 -7.82 -3.35
CA ALA A 87 -11.28 -7.92 -4.80
C ALA A 87 -12.56 -8.43 -5.50
N ALA A 88 -13.24 -9.42 -4.89
CA ALA A 88 -14.53 -9.89 -5.36
C ALA A 88 -15.62 -8.80 -5.25
N GLY A 89 -15.67 -8.05 -4.14
CA GLY A 89 -16.62 -6.94 -3.96
C GLY A 89 -16.38 -5.76 -4.90
N ALA A 90 -15.13 -5.38 -5.14
CA ALA A 90 -14.75 -4.32 -6.08
C ALA A 90 -14.98 -4.73 -7.54
N GLY A 91 -14.74 -6.01 -7.89
CA GLY A 91 -15.03 -6.56 -9.21
C GLY A 91 -16.54 -6.61 -9.51
N VAL A 92 -17.36 -7.04 -8.55
CA VAL A 92 -18.83 -7.05 -8.69
C VAL A 92 -19.38 -5.61 -8.77
N GLY A 93 -18.85 -4.67 -7.99
CA GLY A 93 -19.25 -3.26 -8.04
C GLY A 93 -18.88 -2.57 -9.36
N ALA A 94 -17.67 -2.83 -9.88
CA ALA A 94 -17.21 -2.30 -11.16
C ALA A 94 -17.99 -2.91 -12.34
N LEU A 95 -18.22 -4.23 -12.35
CA LEU A 95 -19.01 -4.91 -13.38
C LEU A 95 -20.47 -4.43 -13.41
N LYS A 96 -21.09 -4.20 -12.24
CA LYS A 96 -22.47 -3.69 -12.18
C LYS A 96 -22.58 -2.27 -12.73
N LYS A 97 -21.57 -1.43 -12.53
CA LYS A 97 -21.52 -0.05 -13.03
C LYS A 97 -21.30 0.01 -14.55
N VAL A 98 -20.51 -0.90 -15.11
CA VAL A 98 -20.30 -1.02 -16.56
C VAL A 98 -21.51 -1.65 -17.25
N ALA A 99 -22.09 -2.72 -16.69
CA ALA A 99 -23.29 -3.37 -17.22
C ALA A 99 -24.51 -2.43 -17.24
N GLY A 100 -24.64 -1.55 -16.24
CA GLY A 100 -25.70 -0.54 -16.21
C GLY A 100 -25.53 0.58 -17.26
N LYS A 101 -24.31 0.83 -17.75
CA LYS A 101 -24.01 1.88 -18.71
C LYS A 101 -24.11 1.42 -20.17
N VAL A 102 -23.98 0.12 -20.44
CA VAL A 102 -24.13 -0.48 -21.79
C VAL A 102 -25.62 -0.69 -22.16
N ARG A 103 -26.54 -0.60 -21.19
CA ARG A 103 -27.98 -0.85 -21.39
C ARG A 103 -28.85 0.41 -21.46
N ARG A 104 -28.26 1.60 -21.64
CA ARG A 104 -28.98 2.87 -21.84
C ARG A 104 -28.68 3.46 -23.19
#